data_AF-A0A098Y4J3-F1
#
_entry.id   AF-A0A098Y4J3-F1
#
_cell.length_a   1.000
_cell.length_b   1.000
_cell.length_c   1.000
_cell.angle_alpha   90.00
_cell.angle_beta   90.00
_cell.angle_gamma   90.00
#
_symmetry.space_group_name_H-M   'P 1'
#
loop_
_entity.id
_entity.type
_entity.pdbx_description
1 polymer ?
#
loop_
_entity_poly.entity_id
_entity_poly.type
_entity_poly.pdbx_seq_one_letter_code
_entity_poly.pdbx_strand_id
1 'polypeptide(L)'
;LGEPSRRASAAPAADRGLPLGGAAVVWARAVVPAAVLAGVCGVSALLVGQGTGAPVAWSALGVVTAPAWAGAAVRAGYRPDLDWSGPVLASPMGAVPVGVSSTLVRGPDVGLLGTAPVALALLLGTAPWWLVGAGLLWSLALGALAVGTARPPD
;
A
#
# COMPACT_ATOMS: atom_id res chain seq x y z
N LEU A 1 -6.26 7.27 -1.30
CA LEU A 1 -5.04 7.76 -0.62
C LEU A 1 -3.85 8.02 -1.58
N GLY A 2 -3.76 7.40 -2.76
CA GLY A 2 -2.65 7.61 -3.71
C GLY A 2 -2.75 8.82 -4.66
N GLU A 3 -3.90 9.49 -4.72
CA GLU A 3 -4.15 10.63 -5.62
C GLU A 3 -3.13 11.79 -5.50
N PRO A 4 -2.68 12.19 -4.28
CA PRO A 4 -1.63 13.21 -4.16
C PRO A 4 -0.34 12.83 -4.90
N SER A 5 0.06 11.56 -4.84
CA SER A 5 1.24 11.04 -5.55
C SER A 5 1.03 11.01 -7.07
N ARG A 6 -0.20 10.74 -7.52
CA ARG A 6 -0.57 10.81 -8.95
C ARG A 6 -0.42 12.23 -9.50
N ARG A 7 -0.87 13.24 -8.76
CA ARG A 7 -0.68 14.66 -9.14
C ARG A 7 0.78 15.08 -9.14
N ALA A 8 1.56 14.59 -8.18
CA ALA A 8 3.01 14.84 -8.13
C ALA A 8 3.72 14.33 -9.37
N SER A 9 3.38 13.10 -9.79
CA SER A 9 3.92 12.50 -11.01
C SER A 9 3.57 13.30 -12.27
N ALA A 10 2.44 14.01 -12.28
CA ALA A 10 2.02 14.86 -13.39
C ALA A 10 2.63 16.27 -13.36
N ALA A 11 3.10 16.74 -12.19
CA ALA A 11 3.70 18.05 -12.01
C ALA A 11 4.97 18.04 -11.15
N PRO A 12 6.07 17.41 -11.61
CA PRO A 12 7.32 17.30 -10.82
C PRO A 12 7.92 18.65 -10.42
N ALA A 13 7.64 19.72 -11.18
CA ALA A 13 8.11 21.07 -10.87
C ALA A 13 7.60 21.61 -9.53
N ALA A 14 6.40 21.20 -9.09
CA ALA A 14 5.85 21.60 -7.80
C ALA A 14 6.67 21.03 -6.64
N ASP A 15 7.18 19.81 -6.77
CA ASP A 15 7.99 19.17 -5.74
C ASP A 15 9.39 19.80 -5.64
N ARG A 16 9.92 20.41 -6.71
CA ARG A 16 11.21 21.12 -6.69
C ARG A 16 11.20 22.40 -5.86
N GLY A 17 10.02 22.95 -5.58
CA GLY A 17 9.87 24.11 -4.70
C GLY A 17 10.01 23.77 -3.21
N LEU A 18 9.99 22.48 -2.85
CA LEU A 18 10.13 22.04 -1.47
C LEU A 18 11.61 22.02 -1.06
N PRO A 19 11.94 22.39 0.19
CA PRO A 19 13.31 22.31 0.73
C PRO A 19 13.71 20.86 1.08
N LEU A 20 13.29 19.89 0.28
CA LEU A 20 13.47 18.45 0.50
C LEU A 20 13.96 17.79 -0.79
N GLY A 21 14.80 16.76 -0.66
CA GLY A 21 15.16 15.91 -1.80
C GLY A 21 13.95 15.11 -2.30
N GLY A 22 13.92 14.78 -3.59
CA GLY A 22 12.77 14.07 -4.20
C GLY A 22 12.38 12.78 -3.48
N ALA A 23 13.37 11.99 -3.04
CA ALA A 23 13.11 10.80 -2.22
C ALA A 23 12.38 11.14 -0.92
N ALA A 24 12.82 12.18 -0.20
CA ALA A 24 12.20 12.61 1.05
C ALA A 24 10.75 13.07 0.85
N VAL A 25 10.44 13.71 -0.29
CA VAL A 25 9.06 14.08 -0.65
C VAL A 25 8.18 12.84 -0.84
N VAL A 26 8.67 11.80 -1.53
CA VAL A 26 7.95 10.54 -1.72
C VAL A 26 7.68 9.85 -0.37
N TRP A 27 8.67 9.84 0.53
CA TRP A 27 8.52 9.32 1.88
C TRP A 27 7.51 10.11 2.73
N ALA A 28 7.55 11.45 2.66
CA ALA A 28 6.59 12.30 3.36
C ALA A 28 5.14 12.02 2.93
N ARG A 29 4.93 11.67 1.66
CA ARG A 29 3.60 11.32 1.12
C ARG A 29 3.05 10.00 1.66
N ALA A 30 3.86 9.15 2.28
CA ALA A 30 3.38 7.93 2.94
C ALA A 30 2.77 8.18 4.33
N VAL A 31 3.07 9.32 4.97
CA VAL A 31 2.67 9.61 6.37
C VAL A 31 1.16 9.70 6.52
N VAL A 32 0.48 10.53 5.70
CA VAL A 32 -0.97 10.70 5.78
C VAL A 32 -1.72 9.39 5.47
N PRO A 33 -1.39 8.65 4.39
CA PRO A 33 -1.97 7.33 4.17
C PRO A 33 -1.76 6.38 5.34
N ALA A 34 -0.55 6.32 5.91
CA ALA A 34 -0.26 5.44 7.04
C ALA A 34 -1.11 5.78 8.28
N ALA A 35 -1.26 7.07 8.62
CA ALA A 35 -2.07 7.50 9.75
C ALA A 35 -3.56 7.16 9.56
N VAL A 36 -4.12 7.45 8.37
CA VAL A 36 -5.52 7.16 8.05
C VAL A 36 -5.77 5.64 8.05
N LEU A 37 -4.90 4.87 7.41
CA LEU A 37 -5.01 3.41 7.34
C LEU A 37 -4.81 2.76 8.71
N ALA A 38 -3.93 3.27 9.57
CA ALA A 38 -3.79 2.78 10.94
C ALA A 38 -5.11 2.90 11.70
N GLY A 39 -5.80 4.05 11.57
CA GLY A 39 -7.13 4.24 12.15
C GLY A 39 -8.16 3.28 11.57
N VAL A 40 -8.31 3.23 10.24
CA VAL A 40 -9.32 2.40 9.57
C VAL A 40 -9.09 0.91 9.80
N CYS A 41 -7.87 0.42 9.59
CA CYS A 41 -7.52 -0.99 9.79
C CYS A 41 -7.57 -1.38 11.27
N GLY A 42 -7.10 -0.51 12.17
CA GLY A 42 -7.17 -0.73 13.62
C GLY A 42 -8.60 -0.86 14.12
N VAL A 43 -9.49 0.08 13.74
CA VAL A 43 -10.92 0.02 14.10
C VAL A 43 -11.59 -1.20 13.49
N SER A 44 -11.31 -1.51 12.22
CA SER A 44 -11.90 -2.67 11.55
C SER A 44 -11.50 -3.99 12.22
N ALA A 45 -10.22 -4.16 12.55
CA ALA A 45 -9.75 -5.35 13.23
C ALA A 45 -10.22 -5.40 14.70
N LEU A 46 -10.35 -4.26 15.37
CA LEU A 46 -10.95 -4.19 16.71
C LEU A 46 -12.35 -4.79 16.73
N LEU A 47 -13.19 -4.50 15.72
CA LEU A 47 -14.53 -5.08 15.62
C LEU A 47 -14.50 -6.60 15.49
N VAL A 48 -13.54 -7.15 14.74
CA VAL A 48 -13.31 -8.60 14.67
C VAL A 48 -12.91 -9.16 16.04
N GLY A 49 -12.00 -8.48 16.73
CA GLY A 49 -11.49 -8.91 18.03
C GLY A 49 -12.51 -8.90 19.17
N GLN A 50 -13.63 -8.17 19.02
CA GLN A 50 -14.75 -8.28 19.96
C GLN A 50 -15.34 -9.69 19.96
N GLY A 51 -15.42 -10.35 18.80
CA GLY A 51 -15.93 -11.71 18.67
C GLY A 51 -15.01 -12.78 19.26
N THR A 52 -13.72 -12.48 19.41
CA THR A 52 -12.72 -13.46 19.89
C THR A 52 -12.25 -13.21 21.33
N GLY A 53 -12.79 -12.20 22.02
CA GLY A 53 -12.37 -11.81 23.37
C GLY A 53 -10.97 -11.20 23.47
N ALA A 54 -10.36 -10.77 22.36
CA ALA A 54 -9.00 -10.21 22.31
C ALA A 54 -8.92 -8.90 21.51
N PRO A 55 -9.78 -7.89 21.78
CA PRO A 55 -9.95 -6.71 20.92
C PRO A 55 -8.67 -5.89 20.73
N VAL A 56 -7.82 -5.82 21.76
CA VAL A 56 -6.56 -5.05 21.72
C VAL A 56 -5.55 -5.67 20.77
N ALA A 57 -5.39 -7.00 20.80
CA ALA A 57 -4.43 -7.69 19.95
C ALA A 57 -4.83 -7.64 18.47
N TRP A 58 -6.13 -7.76 18.19
CA TRP A 58 -6.67 -7.57 16.84
C TRP A 58 -6.53 -6.13 16.35
N SER A 59 -6.86 -5.14 17.17
CA SER A 59 -6.66 -3.73 16.83
C SER A 59 -5.20 -3.43 16.51
N ALA A 60 -4.28 -3.91 17.34
CA ALA A 60 -2.84 -3.78 17.10
C ALA A 60 -2.43 -4.44 15.78
N LEU A 61 -2.93 -5.66 15.49
CA LEU A 61 -2.67 -6.33 14.22
C LEU A 61 -3.17 -5.51 13.02
N GLY A 62 -4.35 -4.90 13.12
CA GLY A 62 -4.88 -3.99 12.11
C GLY A 62 -3.98 -2.77 11.90
N VAL A 63 -3.58 -2.11 12.99
CA VAL A 63 -2.69 -0.93 12.93
C VAL A 63 -1.36 -1.26 12.26
N VAL A 64 -0.73 -2.39 12.61
CA VAL A 64 0.60 -2.73 12.07
C VAL A 64 0.56 -3.05 10.57
N THR A 65 -0.60 -3.34 9.97
CA THR A 65 -0.71 -3.50 8.49
C THR A 65 -0.70 -2.19 7.71
N ALA A 66 -0.91 -1.04 8.37
CA ALA A 66 -1.03 0.25 7.69
C ALA A 66 0.19 0.67 6.87
N PRO A 67 1.45 0.48 7.31
CA PRO A 67 2.64 0.82 6.51
C PRO A 67 2.68 0.16 5.13
N ALA A 68 2.35 -1.13 5.01
CA ALA A 68 2.32 -1.83 3.72
C ALA A 68 1.28 -1.22 2.76
N TRP A 69 0.07 -0.94 3.26
CA TRP A 69 -0.99 -0.30 2.46
C TRP A 69 -0.69 1.16 2.12
N ALA A 70 0.01 1.88 2.99
CA ALA A 70 0.46 3.24 2.73
C ALA A 70 1.50 3.24 1.59
N GLY A 71 2.49 2.35 1.66
CA GLY A 71 3.48 2.16 0.60
C GLY A 71 2.84 1.72 -0.72
N ALA A 72 1.88 0.80 -0.67
CA ALA A 72 1.08 0.39 -1.81
C ALA A 72 0.33 1.58 -2.46
N ALA A 73 -0.28 2.45 -1.65
CA ALA A 73 -1.00 3.63 -2.14
C ALA A 73 -0.07 4.64 -2.82
N VAL A 74 1.13 4.87 -2.25
CA VAL A 74 2.15 5.73 -2.85
C VAL A 74 2.66 5.13 -4.16
N ARG A 75 3.02 3.83 -4.16
CA ARG A 75 3.51 3.11 -5.34
C ARG A 75 2.49 3.05 -6.47
N ALA A 76 1.20 2.91 -6.14
CA ALA A 76 0.11 2.99 -7.10
C ALA A 76 -0.04 4.40 -7.70
N GLY A 77 0.21 5.44 -6.92
CA GLY A 77 0.13 6.82 -7.39
C GLY A 77 1.22 7.18 -8.41
N TYR A 78 2.41 6.59 -8.28
CA TYR A 78 3.54 6.74 -9.22
C TYR A 78 3.58 5.67 -10.32
N ARG A 79 2.45 4.99 -10.59
CA ARG A 79 2.37 4.07 -11.73
C ARG A 79 2.44 4.84 -13.05
N PRO A 80 3.11 4.30 -14.09
CA PRO A 80 3.14 4.92 -15.40
C PRO A 80 1.74 5.00 -16.00
N ASP A 81 1.55 5.92 -16.93
CA ASP A 81 0.34 5.93 -17.74
C ASP A 81 0.29 4.73 -18.69
N LEU A 82 -0.94 4.32 -19.03
CA LEU A 82 -1.16 3.17 -19.88
C LEU A 82 -0.79 3.52 -21.32
N ASP A 83 0.09 2.72 -21.92
CA ASP A 83 0.39 2.77 -23.34
C ASP A 83 -0.62 1.94 -24.13
N TRP A 84 -1.55 2.62 -24.79
CA TRP A 84 -2.58 2.02 -25.65
C TRP A 84 -2.10 1.74 -27.08
N SER A 85 -0.91 2.23 -27.44
CA SER A 85 -0.32 2.02 -28.77
C SER A 85 0.55 0.76 -28.88
N GLY A 86 0.81 0.11 -27.74
CA GLY A 86 1.67 -1.08 -27.66
C GLY A 86 1.01 -2.39 -28.13
N PRO A 87 1.78 -3.49 -28.13
CA PRO A 87 1.29 -4.81 -28.53
C PRO A 87 0.09 -5.27 -27.70
N VAL A 88 -0.89 -5.88 -28.35
CA VAL A 88 -2.14 -6.33 -27.71
C VAL A 88 -2.20 -7.84 -27.53
N LEU A 89 -2.81 -8.28 -26.44
CA LEU A 89 -3.20 -9.67 -26.20
C LEU A 89 -4.71 -9.79 -26.34
N ALA A 90 -5.16 -10.88 -26.95
CA ALA A 90 -6.57 -11.23 -26.92
C ALA A 90 -6.96 -11.67 -25.50
N SER A 91 -7.97 -11.01 -24.93
CA SER A 91 -8.57 -11.38 -23.65
C SER A 91 -10.08 -11.65 -23.84
N PRO A 92 -10.75 -12.32 -22.89
CA PRO A 92 -12.20 -12.50 -22.94
C PRO A 92 -12.99 -11.19 -23.04
N MET A 93 -12.40 -10.06 -22.61
CA MET A 93 -13.01 -8.72 -22.64
C MET A 93 -12.59 -7.91 -23.90
N GLY A 94 -11.93 -8.55 -24.87
CA GLY A 94 -11.40 -7.89 -26.07
C GLY A 94 -9.88 -7.80 -26.09
N ALA A 95 -9.33 -7.15 -27.11
CA ALA A 95 -7.89 -6.93 -27.23
C ALA A 95 -7.43 -5.84 -26.24
N VAL A 96 -6.46 -6.16 -25.39
CA VAL A 96 -5.92 -5.25 -24.36
C VAL A 96 -4.40 -5.23 -24.46
N PRO A 97 -3.73 -4.06 -24.33
CA PRO A 97 -2.27 -4.00 -24.37
C PRO A 97 -1.62 -4.87 -23.29
N VAL A 98 -0.50 -5.52 -23.64
CA VAL A 98 0.25 -6.43 -22.77
C VAL A 98 0.63 -5.81 -21.41
N GLY A 99 0.93 -4.51 -21.40
CA GLY A 99 1.42 -3.78 -20.22
C GLY A 99 0.32 -3.27 -19.29
N VAL A 100 -0.97 -3.44 -19.63
CA VAL A 100 -2.07 -2.93 -18.80
C VAL A 100 -2.11 -3.66 -17.46
N SER A 101 -1.95 -4.98 -17.46
CA SER A 101 -2.06 -5.81 -16.24
C SER A 101 -0.98 -5.46 -15.21
N SER A 102 0.28 -5.33 -15.63
CA SER A 102 1.39 -4.97 -14.74
C SER A 102 1.24 -3.56 -14.17
N THR A 103 0.66 -2.63 -14.93
CA THR A 103 0.40 -1.26 -14.50
C THR A 103 -0.77 -1.17 -13.52
N LEU A 104 -1.83 -1.96 -13.74
CA LEU A 104 -3.00 -2.01 -12.85
C LEU A 104 -2.70 -2.63 -11.49
N VAL A 105 -1.84 -3.66 -11.47
CA VAL A 105 -1.50 -4.40 -10.24
C VAL A 105 -0.43 -3.67 -9.40
N ARG A 106 0.27 -2.67 -9.96
CA ARG A 106 1.30 -1.91 -9.25
C ARG A 106 0.73 -1.15 -8.05
N GLY A 107 1.07 -1.60 -6.86
CA GLY A 107 0.59 -1.07 -5.58
C GLY A 107 -0.34 -2.07 -4.87
N PRO A 108 -1.50 -2.43 -5.44
CA PRO A 108 -2.39 -3.43 -4.86
C PRO A 108 -1.71 -4.76 -4.52
N ASP A 109 -0.74 -5.21 -5.34
CA ASP A 109 0.12 -6.37 -5.06
C ASP A 109 0.78 -6.32 -3.67
N VAL A 110 1.40 -5.18 -3.33
CA VAL A 110 2.05 -4.98 -2.04
C VAL A 110 1.01 -4.89 -0.91
N GLY A 111 -0.12 -4.23 -1.16
CA GLY A 111 -1.21 -4.15 -0.19
C GLY A 111 -1.71 -5.54 0.20
N LEU A 112 -1.94 -6.40 -0.79
CA LEU A 112 -2.34 -7.80 -0.59
C LEU A 112 -1.29 -8.58 0.21
N LEU A 113 -0.01 -8.50 -0.15
CA LEU A 113 1.06 -9.13 0.62
C LEU A 113 1.14 -8.60 2.06
N GLY A 114 0.85 -7.31 2.27
CA GLY A 114 0.78 -6.68 3.58
C GLY A 114 -0.37 -7.19 4.46
N THR A 115 -1.43 -7.75 3.87
CA THR A 115 -2.55 -8.34 4.62
C THR A 115 -2.28 -9.76 5.12
N ALA A 116 -1.18 -10.40 4.72
CA ALA A 116 -0.88 -11.78 5.10
C ALA A 116 -0.94 -12.05 6.62
N PRO A 117 -0.39 -11.19 7.51
CA PRO A 117 -0.51 -11.41 8.96
C PRO A 117 -1.96 -11.40 9.48
N VAL A 118 -2.81 -10.54 8.93
CA VAL A 118 -4.24 -10.49 9.29
C VAL A 118 -4.97 -11.72 8.77
N ALA A 119 -4.69 -12.15 7.54
CA ALA A 119 -5.26 -13.38 6.98
C ALA A 119 -4.87 -14.60 7.83
N LEU A 120 -3.61 -14.70 8.26
CA LEU A 120 -3.17 -15.74 9.18
C LEU A 120 -3.91 -15.70 10.52
N ALA A 121 -4.08 -14.52 11.13
CA ALA A 121 -4.83 -14.40 12.38
C ALA A 121 -6.29 -14.83 12.24
N LEU A 122 -6.94 -14.49 11.12
CA LEU A 122 -8.29 -14.93 10.80
C LEU A 122 -8.39 -16.44 10.66
N LEU A 123 -7.42 -17.07 9.99
CA LEU A 123 -7.34 -18.53 9.85
C LEU A 123 -7.09 -19.23 11.20
N LEU A 124 -6.28 -18.63 12.07
CA LEU A 124 -6.01 -19.15 13.41
C LEU A 124 -7.16 -18.87 14.40
N GLY A 125 -8.09 -17.98 14.05
CA GLY A 125 -9.12 -17.47 14.95
C GLY A 125 -8.59 -16.65 16.13
N THR A 126 -7.29 -16.32 16.14
CA THR A 126 -6.61 -15.62 17.24
C THR A 126 -5.53 -14.68 16.69
N ALA A 127 -5.26 -13.58 17.39
CA ALA A 127 -4.20 -12.63 17.06
C ALA A 127 -3.10 -12.67 18.14
N PRO A 128 -2.20 -13.67 18.13
CA PRO A 128 -1.14 -13.75 19.13
C PRO A 128 -0.12 -12.61 18.96
N TRP A 129 0.45 -12.13 20.07
CA TRP A 129 1.36 -10.98 20.05
C TRP A 129 2.62 -11.16 19.20
N TRP A 130 3.13 -12.39 19.06
CA TRP A 130 4.25 -12.67 18.17
C TRP A 130 3.89 -12.40 16.70
N LEU A 131 2.63 -12.64 16.30
CA LEU A 131 2.15 -12.38 14.94
C LEU A 131 1.99 -10.87 14.69
N VAL A 132 1.61 -10.11 15.72
CA VAL A 132 1.60 -8.64 15.66
C VAL A 132 3.03 -8.10 15.45
N GLY A 133 4.00 -8.60 16.22
CA GLY A 133 5.41 -8.22 16.06
C GLY A 133 5.97 -8.57 14.69
N ALA A 134 5.75 -9.81 14.22
CA ALA A 134 6.16 -10.25 12.89
C ALA A 134 5.45 -9.44 11.78
N GLY A 135 4.16 -9.16 11.95
CA GLY A 135 3.36 -8.38 11.02
C GLY A 135 3.83 -6.92 10.90
N LEU A 136 4.27 -6.32 12.01
CA LEU A 136 4.87 -4.99 12.00
C LEU A 136 6.17 -4.97 11.17
N LEU A 137 7.09 -5.90 11.44
CA LEU A 137 8.35 -5.98 10.69
C LEU A 137 8.10 -6.21 9.20
N TRP A 138 7.19 -7.12 8.86
CA TRP A 138 6.79 -7.42 7.49
C TRP A 138 6.19 -6.19 6.78
N SER A 139 5.26 -5.52 7.45
CA SER A 139 4.56 -4.36 6.90
C SER A 139 5.48 -3.15 6.71
N LEU A 140 6.41 -2.91 7.65
CA LEU A 140 7.42 -1.88 7.51
C LEU A 140 8.38 -2.19 6.35
N ALA A 141 8.82 -3.44 6.21
CA ALA A 141 9.69 -3.85 5.11
C ALA A 141 9.00 -3.68 3.74
N LEU A 142 7.76 -4.13 3.60
CA LEU A 142 6.98 -3.97 2.38
C LEU A 142 6.67 -2.51 2.07
N GLY A 143 6.25 -1.73 3.08
CA GLY A 143 5.98 -0.31 2.94
C GLY A 143 7.24 0.44 2.49
N ALA A 144 8.37 0.18 3.13
CA ALA A 144 9.64 0.79 2.78
C ALA A 144 10.10 0.44 1.35
N LEU A 145 9.99 -0.83 0.97
CA LEU A 145 10.31 -1.28 -0.38
C LEU A 145 9.38 -0.66 -1.42
N ALA A 146 8.09 -0.54 -1.14
CA ALA A 146 7.13 0.05 -2.06
C ALA A 146 7.35 1.55 -2.26
N VAL A 147 7.64 2.29 -1.18
CA VAL A 147 7.96 3.73 -1.26
C VAL A 147 9.32 3.94 -1.93
N GLY A 148 10.34 3.14 -1.59
CA GLY A 148 11.68 3.24 -2.20
C GLY A 148 11.71 2.91 -3.70
N THR A 149 10.78 2.08 -4.17
CA THR A 149 10.62 1.74 -5.60
C THR A 149 9.59 2.61 -6.32
N ALA A 150 8.94 3.54 -5.62
CA ALA A 150 8.09 4.55 -6.21
C ALA A 150 8.97 5.70 -6.72
N ARG A 151 9.37 5.63 -7.99
CA ARG A 151 10.12 6.71 -8.65
C ARG A 151 9.19 7.64 -9.43
N PRO A 152 9.31 8.97 -9.25
CA PRO A 152 8.79 9.92 -10.23
C PRO A 152 9.48 9.68 -11.60
N PRO A 153 8.79 9.92 -12.73
CA PRO A 153 9.46 10.02 -14.01
C PRO A 153 10.43 11.23 -14.00
N ASP A 154 11.62 11.04 -14.55
CA ASP A 154 12.66 12.08 -14.70
C ASP A 154 12.25 13.15 -15.73
#